data_AF-A0A292RKJ0-F1
#
_entry.id   AF-A0A292RKJ0-F1
#
_cell.length_a   1.000
_cell.length_b   1.000
_cell.length_c   1.000
_cell.angle_alpha   90.00
_cell.angle_beta   90.00
_cell.angle_gamma   90.00
#
_symmetry.space_group_name_H-M   'P 1'
#
loop_
_entity.id
_entity.type
_entity.pdbx_description
1 polymer ?
#
loop_
_entity_poly.entity_id
_entity_poly.type
_entity_poly.pdbx_seq_one_letter_code
_entity_poly.pdbx_strand_id
1 'polypeptide(L)'
;MSPAKRLKKMANFISIFRIFVMFAAVYLIYSCQGNTAAYLWALALTIIAFALDGLDGYVARKFHEESKFGALLDIMGDRIVENTYWILFAVMGWLNILFPLIAITRGFITDTIRSAAMEQGLTPFAMQVNPVCKFITGSKFMRISYAVAKVLAFVLIITAKIPVCPNREIIWTIGFWAAVFAIVFCVVRGLPVVIEAKYLFEKKND
;
A
#
# COMPACT_ATOMS: atom_id res chain seq x y z
N MET A 1 -34.24 -3.14 8.67
CA MET A 1 -32.92 -2.47 8.74
C MET A 1 -32.74 -1.64 7.46
N SER A 2 -32.52 -0.33 7.53
CA SER A 2 -32.51 0.57 6.35
C SER A 2 -31.40 0.19 5.34
N PRO A 3 -31.66 0.22 4.01
CA PRO A 3 -30.68 -0.05 2.96
C PRO A 3 -29.37 0.75 3.12
N ALA A 4 -29.46 2.00 3.59
CA ALA A 4 -28.30 2.88 3.81
C ALA A 4 -27.36 2.38 4.92
N LYS A 5 -27.86 1.66 5.93
CA LYS A 5 -27.02 1.00 6.96
C LYS A 5 -26.36 -0.29 6.46
N ARG A 6 -26.95 -0.95 5.46
CA ARG A 6 -26.41 -2.18 4.85
C ARG A 6 -25.30 -1.85 3.86
N LEU A 7 -25.48 -0.74 3.15
CA LEU A 7 -24.55 -0.17 2.18
C LEU A 7 -23.22 0.23 2.84
N LYS A 8 -23.20 1.09 3.87
CA LYS A 8 -21.97 1.50 4.62
C LYS A 8 -21.04 0.36 5.11
N LYS A 9 -21.52 -0.89 5.15
CA LYS A 9 -20.72 -2.07 5.49
C LYS A 9 -19.94 -2.63 4.31
N MET A 10 -20.36 -2.38 3.08
CA MET A 10 -19.87 -3.06 1.89
C MET A 10 -18.47 -2.61 1.51
N ALA A 11 -18.20 -1.30 1.46
CA ALA A 11 -16.84 -0.79 1.22
C ALA A 11 -15.86 -1.29 2.30
N ASN A 12 -16.21 -1.15 3.58
CA ASN A 12 -15.38 -1.63 4.69
C ASN A 12 -15.18 -3.15 4.67
N PHE A 13 -16.21 -3.91 4.29
CA PHE A 13 -16.11 -5.36 4.15
C PHE A 13 -15.14 -5.73 3.03
N ILE A 14 -15.17 -5.02 1.89
CA ILE A 14 -14.22 -5.22 0.79
C ILE A 14 -12.78 -4.92 1.28
N SER A 15 -12.57 -3.81 2.00
CA SER A 15 -11.25 -3.44 2.55
C SER A 15 -10.72 -4.43 3.59
N ILE A 16 -11.59 -5.11 4.34
CA ILE A 16 -11.18 -6.17 5.26
C ILE A 16 -10.93 -7.47 4.50
N PHE A 17 -11.84 -7.82 3.57
CA PHE A 17 -11.77 -9.05 2.79
C PHE A 17 -10.48 -9.12 1.96
N ARG A 18 -10.04 -8.01 1.36
CA ARG A 18 -8.77 -7.95 0.60
C ARG A 18 -7.56 -8.35 1.44
N ILE A 19 -7.56 -8.07 2.75
CA ILE A 19 -6.48 -8.45 3.67
C ILE A 19 -6.43 -9.97 3.83
N PHE A 20 -7.59 -10.62 3.99
CA PHE A 20 -7.68 -12.08 4.05
C PHE A 20 -7.26 -12.75 2.74
N VAL A 21 -7.67 -12.19 1.60
CA VAL A 21 -7.25 -12.64 0.26
C VAL A 21 -5.73 -12.57 0.12
N MET A 22 -5.12 -11.47 0.56
CA MET A 22 -3.67 -11.29 0.59
C MET A 22 -3.00 -12.34 1.49
N PHE A 23 -3.50 -12.57 2.71
CA PHE A 23 -2.93 -13.60 3.60
C PHE A 23 -3.03 -15.02 3.01
N ALA A 24 -4.11 -15.33 2.27
CA ALA A 24 -4.21 -16.59 1.55
C ALA A 24 -3.12 -16.71 0.47
N ALA A 25 -2.85 -15.63 -0.28
CA ALA A 25 -1.76 -15.60 -1.25
C ALA A 25 -0.38 -15.81 -0.59
N VAL A 26 -0.14 -15.13 0.53
CA VAL A 26 1.09 -15.27 1.34
C VAL A 26 1.26 -16.70 1.82
N TYR A 27 0.20 -17.31 2.34
CA TYR A 27 0.22 -18.70 2.79
C TYR A 27 0.58 -19.67 1.66
N LEU A 28 -0.01 -19.50 0.48
CA LEU A 28 0.32 -20.33 -0.69
C LEU A 28 1.79 -20.19 -1.10
N ILE A 29 2.33 -18.97 -1.11
CA ILE A 29 3.74 -18.73 -1.46
C ILE A 29 4.68 -19.38 -0.43
N TYR A 30 4.40 -19.17 0.85
CA TYR A 30 5.29 -19.58 1.94
C TYR A 30 5.24 -21.09 2.20
N SER A 31 4.04 -21.67 2.26
CA SER A 31 3.82 -23.07 2.65
C SER A 31 3.91 -24.07 1.50
N CYS A 32 3.70 -23.63 0.26
CA CYS A 32 3.66 -24.51 -0.93
C CYS A 32 4.80 -24.21 -1.92
N GLN A 33 6.02 -24.07 -1.41
CA GLN A 33 7.20 -23.77 -2.23
C GLN A 33 7.42 -24.81 -3.32
N GLY A 34 7.76 -24.35 -4.54
CA GLY A 34 7.96 -25.23 -5.69
C GLY A 34 6.68 -25.75 -6.35
N ASN A 35 5.48 -25.48 -5.80
CA ASN A 35 4.22 -25.86 -6.42
C ASN A 35 3.73 -24.78 -7.41
N THR A 36 3.76 -25.08 -8.70
CA THR A 36 3.31 -24.17 -9.77
C THR A 36 1.88 -23.69 -9.59
N ALA A 37 0.94 -24.59 -9.27
CA ALA A 37 -0.46 -24.23 -9.08
C ALA A 37 -0.64 -23.28 -7.89
N ALA A 38 0.09 -23.50 -6.79
CA ALA A 38 0.04 -22.62 -5.63
C ALA A 38 0.52 -21.20 -5.96
N TYR A 39 1.60 -21.06 -6.74
CA TYR A 39 2.10 -19.74 -7.16
C TYR A 39 1.15 -19.05 -8.15
N LEU A 40 0.49 -19.79 -9.05
CA LEU A 40 -0.53 -19.24 -9.94
C LEU A 40 -1.75 -18.73 -9.17
N TRP A 41 -2.22 -19.50 -8.18
CA TRP A 41 -3.30 -19.05 -7.30
C TRP A 41 -2.88 -17.87 -6.44
N ALA A 42 -1.66 -17.88 -5.89
CA ALA A 42 -1.15 -16.74 -5.13
C ALA A 42 -1.05 -15.47 -6.00
N LEU A 43 -0.61 -15.59 -7.25
CA LEU A 43 -0.58 -14.49 -8.21
C LEU A 43 -1.99 -13.94 -8.47
N ALA A 44 -2.96 -14.83 -8.74
CA ALA A 44 -4.35 -14.44 -8.96
C ALA A 44 -4.94 -13.73 -7.73
N LEU A 45 -4.76 -14.30 -6.52
CA LEU A 45 -5.21 -13.69 -5.27
C LEU A 45 -4.53 -12.35 -5.00
N THR A 46 -3.24 -12.21 -5.32
CA THR A 46 -2.52 -10.94 -5.22
C THR A 46 -3.15 -9.87 -6.11
N ILE A 47 -3.42 -10.21 -7.38
CA ILE A 47 -4.10 -9.29 -8.32
C ILE A 47 -5.49 -8.93 -7.81
N ILE A 48 -6.25 -9.91 -7.31
CA ILE A 48 -7.59 -9.68 -6.74
C ILE A 48 -7.50 -8.75 -5.53
N ALA A 49 -6.55 -8.94 -4.62
CA ALA A 49 -6.40 -8.10 -3.43
C ALA A 49 -6.18 -6.61 -3.80
N PHE A 50 -5.33 -6.34 -4.80
CA PHE A 50 -5.13 -4.97 -5.30
C PHE A 50 -6.32 -4.44 -6.12
N ALA A 51 -7.03 -5.29 -6.84
CA ALA A 51 -8.26 -4.89 -7.52
C ALA A 51 -9.38 -4.51 -6.53
N LEU A 52 -9.48 -5.21 -5.40
CA LEU A 52 -10.44 -4.93 -4.34
C LEU A 52 -10.18 -3.58 -3.65
N ASP A 53 -8.92 -3.16 -3.53
CA ASP A 53 -8.54 -1.82 -3.07
C ASP A 53 -9.04 -0.71 -4.02
N GLY A 54 -8.93 -0.91 -5.34
CA GLY A 54 -9.56 0.01 -6.29
C GLY A 54 -11.10 0.02 -6.18
N LEU A 55 -11.69 -1.15 -5.92
CA LEU A 55 -13.12 -1.36 -5.89
C LEU A 55 -13.78 -0.76 -4.64
N ASP A 56 -13.21 -0.90 -3.45
CA ASP A 56 -13.80 -0.33 -2.23
C ASP A 56 -13.88 1.19 -2.30
N GLY A 57 -12.86 1.87 -2.84
CA GLY A 57 -12.85 3.30 -3.05
C GLY A 57 -13.87 3.73 -4.10
N TYR A 58 -14.06 2.94 -5.16
CA TYR A 58 -15.09 3.21 -6.16
C TYR A 58 -16.50 3.06 -5.57
N VAL A 59 -16.75 1.98 -4.82
CA VAL A 59 -18.03 1.71 -4.13
C VAL A 59 -18.32 2.83 -3.12
N ALA A 60 -17.35 3.20 -2.29
CA ALA A 60 -17.51 4.26 -1.28
C ALA A 60 -17.95 5.59 -1.91
N ARG A 61 -17.33 6.00 -3.03
CA ARG A 61 -17.69 7.22 -3.77
C ARG A 61 -19.05 7.12 -4.44
N LYS A 62 -19.35 5.99 -5.08
CA LYS A 62 -20.59 5.78 -5.84
C LYS A 62 -21.83 5.74 -4.94
N PHE A 63 -21.70 5.16 -3.75
CA PHE A 63 -22.82 4.99 -2.81
C PHE A 63 -22.81 6.03 -1.68
N HIS A 64 -21.93 7.03 -1.73
CA HIS A 64 -21.76 8.05 -0.69
C HIS A 64 -21.55 7.45 0.72
N GLU A 65 -20.79 6.36 0.79
CA GLU A 65 -20.48 5.63 2.04
C GLU A 65 -19.18 6.10 2.70
N GLU A 66 -18.61 7.19 2.21
CA GLU A 66 -17.38 7.76 2.77
C GLU A 66 -17.54 8.02 4.27
N SER A 67 -16.65 7.43 5.06
CA SER A 67 -16.69 7.53 6.51
C SER A 67 -15.28 7.63 7.08
N LYS A 68 -15.13 8.32 8.22
CA LYS A 68 -13.84 8.43 8.92
C LYS A 68 -13.24 7.05 9.25
N PHE A 69 -14.10 6.12 9.67
CA PHE A 69 -13.70 4.75 9.96
C PHE A 69 -13.25 3.99 8.71
N GLY A 70 -14.01 4.09 7.61
CA GLY A 70 -13.62 3.47 6.33
C GLY A 70 -12.30 4.00 5.80
N ALA A 71 -12.06 5.31 5.90
CA ALA A 71 -10.77 5.90 5.52
C ALA A 71 -9.61 5.39 6.38
N LEU A 72 -9.82 5.17 7.68
CA LEU A 72 -8.81 4.57 8.55
C LEU A 72 -8.55 3.10 8.20
N LEU A 73 -9.61 2.34 7.91
CA LEU A 73 -9.50 0.95 7.46
C LEU A 73 -8.74 0.82 6.14
N ASP A 74 -8.97 1.74 5.21
CA ASP A 74 -8.26 1.77 3.93
C ASP A 74 -6.75 2.03 4.12
N ILE A 75 -6.39 3.05 4.91
CA ILE A 75 -4.99 3.32 5.28
C ILE A 75 -4.36 2.12 5.97
N MET A 76 -5.06 1.51 6.92
CA MET A 76 -4.58 0.34 7.65
C MET A 76 -4.38 -0.85 6.70
N GLY A 77 -5.36 -1.14 5.84
CA GLY A 77 -5.32 -2.22 4.86
C GLY A 77 -4.16 -2.07 3.89
N ASP A 78 -3.92 -0.85 3.40
CA ASP A 78 -2.78 -0.52 2.56
C ASP A 78 -1.44 -0.81 3.22
N ARG A 79 -1.28 -0.39 4.49
CA ARG A 79 -0.07 -0.67 5.26
C ARG A 79 0.14 -2.15 5.49
N ILE A 80 -0.92 -2.89 5.82
CA ILE A 80 -0.86 -4.33 6.06
C ILE A 80 -0.46 -5.05 4.77
N VAL A 81 -1.17 -4.82 3.66
CA VAL A 81 -0.88 -5.47 2.38
C VAL A 81 0.53 -5.14 1.89
N GLU A 82 0.91 -3.86 1.88
CA GLU A 82 2.24 -3.43 1.41
C GLU A 82 3.37 -4.05 2.25
N ASN A 83 3.31 -3.92 3.57
CA ASN A 83 4.37 -4.43 4.43
C ASN A 83 4.43 -5.96 4.42
N THR A 84 3.29 -6.65 4.33
CA THR A 84 3.27 -8.11 4.33
C THR A 84 3.98 -8.67 3.10
N TYR A 85 3.77 -8.11 1.90
CA TYR A 85 4.50 -8.55 0.71
C TYR A 85 6.00 -8.23 0.79
N TRP A 86 6.40 -7.04 1.26
CA TRP A 86 7.82 -6.73 1.43
C TRP A 86 8.50 -7.66 2.43
N ILE A 87 7.85 -7.95 3.56
CA ILE A 87 8.35 -8.88 4.57
C ILE A 87 8.44 -10.29 4.00
N LEU A 88 7.37 -10.77 3.33
CA LEU A 88 7.36 -12.09 2.70
C LEU A 88 8.52 -12.24 1.73
N PHE A 89 8.74 -11.26 0.85
CA PHE A 89 9.82 -11.33 -0.13
C PHE A 89 11.20 -11.30 0.51
N ALA A 90 11.37 -10.59 1.63
CA ALA A 90 12.61 -10.64 2.40
C ALA A 90 12.83 -12.00 3.09
N VAL A 91 11.79 -12.55 3.73
CA VAL A 91 11.84 -13.87 4.39
C VAL A 91 12.12 -14.99 3.40
N MET A 92 11.53 -14.92 2.21
CA MET A 92 11.79 -15.87 1.12
C MET A 92 13.16 -15.68 0.45
N GLY A 93 13.94 -14.67 0.86
CA GLY A 93 15.25 -14.35 0.26
C GLY A 93 15.17 -13.78 -1.16
N TRP A 94 14.00 -13.30 -1.58
CA TRP A 94 13.78 -12.74 -2.92
C TRP A 94 14.27 -11.29 -2.98
N LEU A 95 13.99 -10.51 -1.94
CA LEU A 95 14.49 -9.13 -1.81
C LEU A 95 15.33 -8.97 -0.56
N ASN A 96 16.13 -7.92 -0.53
CA ASN A 96 16.90 -7.56 0.66
C ASN A 96 15.95 -7.06 1.78
N ILE A 97 16.28 -7.34 3.03
CA ILE A 97 15.53 -6.87 4.21
C ILE A 97 15.39 -5.34 4.29
N LEU A 98 16.22 -4.58 3.58
CA LEU A 98 16.09 -3.12 3.46
C LEU A 98 14.74 -2.69 2.90
N PHE A 99 14.10 -3.45 2.01
CA PHE A 99 12.80 -3.10 1.42
C PHE A 99 11.70 -2.97 2.48
N PRO A 100 11.37 -4.02 3.27
CA PRO A 100 10.38 -3.89 4.33
C PRO A 100 10.80 -2.91 5.42
N LEU A 101 12.08 -2.83 5.80
CA LEU A 101 12.53 -1.88 6.83
C LEU A 101 12.25 -0.44 6.41
N ILE A 102 12.61 -0.05 5.18
CA ILE A 102 12.36 1.30 4.67
C ILE A 102 10.85 1.58 4.59
N ALA A 103 10.06 0.65 4.06
CA ALA A 103 8.61 0.82 3.92
C ALA A 103 7.92 1.01 5.28
N ILE A 104 8.29 0.19 6.27
CA ILE A 104 7.78 0.24 7.64
C ILE A 104 8.20 1.54 8.32
N THR A 105 9.50 1.86 8.34
CA THR A 105 10.02 3.08 8.98
C THR A 105 9.40 4.33 8.39
N ARG A 106 9.36 4.45 7.05
CA ARG A 106 8.70 5.58 6.39
C ARG A 106 7.23 5.63 6.77
N GLY A 107 6.54 4.49 6.75
CA GLY A 107 5.13 4.38 7.10
C GLY A 107 4.83 4.95 8.48
N PHE A 108 5.49 4.40 9.50
CA PHE A 108 5.34 4.85 10.89
C PHE A 108 5.63 6.35 11.06
N ILE A 109 6.75 6.84 10.53
CA ILE A 109 7.09 8.27 10.63
C ILE A 109 5.99 9.14 10.02
N THR A 110 5.55 8.82 8.79
CA THR A 110 4.51 9.63 8.11
C THR A 110 3.16 9.58 8.82
N ASP A 111 2.80 8.42 9.39
CA ASP A 111 1.50 8.23 10.02
C ASP A 111 1.47 8.90 11.40
N THR A 112 2.57 8.83 12.17
CA THR A 112 2.72 9.55 13.45
C THR A 112 2.64 11.07 13.27
N ILE A 113 3.39 11.63 12.31
CA ILE A 113 3.38 13.09 12.06
C ILE A 113 1.98 13.56 11.63
N ARG A 114 1.33 12.82 10.74
CA ARG A 114 -0.04 13.18 10.30
C ARG A 114 -1.06 13.08 11.42
N SER A 115 -0.91 12.08 12.30
CA SER A 115 -1.79 11.92 13.47
C SER A 115 -1.63 13.11 14.43
N ALA A 116 -0.38 13.52 14.72
CA ALA A 116 -0.11 14.70 15.53
C ALA A 116 -0.66 15.99 14.89
N ALA A 117 -0.57 16.14 13.57
CA ALA A 117 -1.18 17.27 12.86
C ALA A 117 -2.71 17.31 13.00
N MET A 118 -3.36 16.14 12.94
CA MET A 118 -4.81 16.01 13.08
C MET A 118 -5.30 16.38 14.48
N GLU A 119 -4.53 16.07 15.53
CA GLU A 119 -4.84 16.49 16.90
C GLU A 119 -4.82 18.01 17.06
N GLN A 120 -3.99 18.72 16.29
CA GLN A 120 -3.95 20.19 16.24
C GLN A 120 -5.05 20.81 15.36
N GLY A 121 -6.01 20.01 14.88
CA GLY A 121 -7.11 20.48 14.02
C GLY A 121 -6.72 20.72 12.56
N LEU A 122 -5.50 20.38 12.14
CA LEU A 122 -5.06 20.46 10.75
C LEU A 122 -5.47 19.20 9.98
N THR A 123 -5.93 19.35 8.74
CA THR A 123 -6.16 18.16 7.89
C THR A 123 -4.83 17.56 7.42
N PRO A 124 -4.72 16.24 7.18
CA PRO A 124 -3.46 15.57 6.80
C PRO A 124 -2.76 16.15 5.56
N PHE A 125 -3.49 16.85 4.70
CA PHE A 125 -2.98 17.49 3.49
C PHE A 125 -2.89 19.02 3.61
N ALA A 126 -3.56 19.64 4.58
CA ALA A 126 -3.42 21.08 4.86
C ALA A 126 -2.10 21.42 5.55
N MET A 127 -1.44 20.42 6.13
CA MET A 127 -0.08 20.55 6.66
C MET A 127 0.94 20.92 5.56
N GLN A 128 0.68 20.55 4.31
CA GLN A 128 1.62 20.75 3.21
C GLN A 128 1.42 22.14 2.60
N VAL A 129 2.29 23.08 2.97
CA VAL A 129 2.27 24.49 2.53
C VAL A 129 2.98 24.65 1.19
N ASN A 130 4.10 23.98 0.95
CA ASN A 130 4.84 24.12 -0.30
C ASN A 130 4.11 23.39 -1.46
N PRO A 131 3.89 24.04 -2.62
CA PRO A 131 3.25 23.43 -3.79
C PRO A 131 3.93 22.15 -4.29
N VAL A 132 5.26 22.08 -4.23
CA VAL A 132 6.05 20.90 -4.62
C VAL A 132 5.81 19.75 -3.65
N CYS A 133 5.83 20.05 -2.35
CA CYS A 133 5.55 19.09 -1.28
C CYS A 133 4.13 18.52 -1.38
N LYS A 134 3.14 19.38 -1.65
CA LYS A 134 1.75 19.00 -1.90
C LYS A 134 1.58 18.15 -3.16
N PHE A 135 2.31 18.47 -4.23
CA PHE A 135 2.31 17.68 -5.46
C PHE A 135 2.88 16.27 -5.22
N ILE A 136 4.05 16.17 -4.56
CA ILE A 136 4.74 14.92 -4.26
C ILE A 136 3.89 14.02 -3.34
N THR A 137 3.27 14.60 -2.31
CA THR A 137 2.49 13.83 -1.32
C THR A 137 1.09 13.47 -1.79
N GLY A 138 0.37 14.43 -2.38
CA GLY A 138 -1.09 14.38 -2.53
C GLY A 138 -1.62 14.29 -3.96
N SER A 139 -0.80 14.53 -4.99
CA SER A 139 -1.32 14.52 -6.37
C SER A 139 -1.83 13.13 -6.78
N LYS A 140 -2.87 13.09 -7.62
CA LYS A 140 -3.42 11.84 -8.15
C LYS A 140 -2.36 11.06 -8.94
N PHE A 141 -1.54 11.77 -9.71
CA PHE A 141 -0.44 11.18 -10.48
C PHE A 141 0.56 10.44 -9.57
N MET A 142 1.04 11.08 -8.49
CA MET A 142 1.99 10.46 -7.56
C MET A 142 1.38 9.27 -6.79
N ARG A 143 0.08 9.34 -6.47
CA ARG A 143 -0.62 8.22 -5.84
C ARG A 143 -0.75 7.01 -6.75
N ILE A 144 -1.20 7.23 -7.99
CA ILE A 144 -1.43 6.16 -8.97
C ILE A 144 -0.09 5.55 -9.41
N SER A 145 0.90 6.36 -9.77
CA SER A 145 2.22 5.86 -10.18
C SER A 145 2.88 5.02 -9.08
N TYR A 146 2.79 5.45 -7.82
CA TYR A 146 3.25 4.67 -6.68
C TYR A 146 2.54 3.32 -6.55
N ALA A 147 1.20 3.33 -6.62
CA ALA A 147 0.40 2.12 -6.53
C ALA A 147 0.75 1.14 -7.66
N VAL A 148 0.81 1.63 -8.90
CA VAL A 148 1.17 0.85 -10.09
C VAL A 148 2.58 0.26 -9.94
N ALA A 149 3.57 1.04 -9.50
CA ALA A 149 4.93 0.55 -9.30
C ALA A 149 4.97 -0.62 -8.30
N LYS A 150 4.26 -0.51 -7.17
CA LYS A 150 4.16 -1.59 -6.18
C LYS A 150 3.48 -2.83 -6.74
N VAL A 151 2.33 -2.67 -7.39
CA VAL A 151 1.57 -3.79 -7.94
C VAL A 151 2.41 -4.52 -9.00
N LEU A 152 3.07 -3.77 -9.90
CA LEU A 152 3.98 -4.35 -10.88
C LEU A 152 5.13 -5.10 -10.21
N ALA A 153 5.77 -4.51 -9.19
CA ALA A 153 6.83 -5.17 -8.45
C ALA A 153 6.35 -6.51 -7.84
N PHE A 154 5.22 -6.50 -7.13
CA PHE A 154 4.70 -7.70 -6.47
C PHE A 154 4.28 -8.78 -7.46
N VAL A 155 3.52 -8.41 -8.50
CA VAL A 155 3.06 -9.34 -9.53
C VAL A 155 4.23 -9.95 -10.27
N LEU A 156 5.17 -9.14 -10.78
CA LEU A 156 6.31 -9.62 -11.55
C LEU A 156 7.26 -10.48 -10.71
N ILE A 157 7.52 -10.12 -9.45
CA ILE A 157 8.34 -10.93 -8.54
C ILE A 157 7.70 -12.30 -8.29
N ILE A 158 6.40 -12.35 -8.00
CA ILE A 158 5.69 -13.62 -7.81
C ILE A 158 5.71 -14.44 -9.10
N THR A 159 5.44 -13.82 -10.25
CA THR A 159 5.48 -14.48 -11.56
C THR A 159 6.85 -15.09 -11.85
N ALA A 160 7.93 -14.32 -11.63
CA ALA A 160 9.30 -14.79 -11.81
C ALA A 160 9.69 -15.94 -10.86
N LYS A 161 8.91 -16.22 -9.81
CA LYS A 161 9.17 -17.34 -8.89
C LYS A 161 8.31 -18.57 -9.19
N ILE A 162 7.37 -18.50 -10.13
CA ILE A 162 6.65 -19.67 -10.65
C ILE A 162 7.66 -20.67 -11.27
N PRO A 163 7.68 -21.96 -10.89
CA PRO A 163 8.66 -22.95 -11.36
C PRO A 163 8.81 -23.08 -12.89
N VAL A 164 7.71 -22.97 -13.64
CA VAL A 164 7.67 -23.18 -15.10
C VAL A 164 7.57 -21.84 -15.88
N CYS A 165 8.02 -20.74 -15.28
CA CYS A 165 7.90 -19.41 -15.90
C CYS A 165 8.88 -19.22 -17.08
N PRO A 166 8.39 -18.92 -18.30
CA PRO A 166 9.27 -18.54 -19.42
C PRO A 166 9.90 -17.17 -19.16
N ASN A 167 11.12 -16.94 -19.65
CA ASN A 167 11.84 -15.66 -19.52
C ASN A 167 11.97 -15.16 -18.07
N ARG A 168 12.10 -16.09 -17.11
CA ARG A 168 12.19 -15.82 -15.66
C ARG A 168 13.12 -14.65 -15.32
N GLU A 169 14.33 -14.64 -15.88
CA GLU A 169 15.36 -13.64 -15.56
C GLU A 169 14.95 -12.22 -15.98
N ILE A 170 14.28 -12.08 -17.13
CA ILE A 170 13.81 -10.78 -17.62
C ILE A 170 12.68 -10.28 -16.72
N ILE A 171 11.71 -11.15 -16.42
CA ILE A 171 10.58 -10.82 -15.55
C ILE A 171 11.09 -10.44 -14.15
N TRP A 172 12.06 -11.19 -13.62
CA TRP A 172 12.72 -10.90 -12.36
C TRP A 172 13.39 -9.53 -12.37
N THR A 173 14.16 -9.24 -13.41
CA THR A 173 14.90 -7.97 -13.54
C THR A 173 13.95 -6.78 -13.56
N ILE A 174 12.88 -6.87 -14.36
CA ILE A 174 11.85 -5.81 -14.42
C ILE A 174 11.15 -5.68 -13.07
N GLY A 175 10.78 -6.80 -12.44
CA GLY A 175 10.14 -6.80 -11.11
C GLY A 175 11.02 -6.21 -10.02
N PHE A 176 12.32 -6.52 -10.02
CA PHE A 176 13.29 -5.97 -9.08
C PHE A 176 13.46 -4.46 -9.25
N TRP A 177 13.62 -3.97 -10.49
CA TRP A 177 13.71 -2.54 -10.73
C TRP A 177 12.41 -1.80 -10.42
N ALA A 178 11.25 -2.41 -10.67
CA ALA A 178 9.97 -1.89 -10.23
C ALA A 178 9.90 -1.81 -8.69
N ALA A 179 10.43 -2.80 -7.97
CA ALA A 179 10.51 -2.78 -6.51
C ALA A 179 11.43 -1.67 -6.00
N VAL A 180 12.62 -1.51 -6.61
CA VAL A 180 13.57 -0.44 -6.27
C VAL A 180 12.91 0.92 -6.50
N PHE A 181 12.29 1.11 -7.66
CA PHE A 181 11.56 2.33 -7.98
C PHE A 181 10.45 2.58 -6.95
N ALA A 182 9.66 1.57 -6.59
CA ALA A 182 8.61 1.69 -5.58
C ALA A 182 9.18 2.12 -4.22
N ILE A 183 10.28 1.53 -3.73
CA ILE A 183 10.88 1.93 -2.45
C ILE A 183 11.49 3.33 -2.50
N VAL A 184 12.16 3.72 -3.59
CA VAL A 184 12.65 5.09 -3.75
C VAL A 184 11.47 6.08 -3.73
N PHE A 185 10.40 5.77 -4.46
CA PHE A 185 9.20 6.61 -4.51
C PHE A 185 8.48 6.67 -3.15
N CYS A 186 8.48 5.57 -2.40
CA CYS A 186 8.00 5.48 -1.02
C CYS A 186 8.73 6.50 -0.11
N VAL A 187 10.06 6.58 -0.20
CA VAL A 187 10.87 7.55 0.55
C VAL A 187 10.61 8.97 0.07
N VAL A 188 10.68 9.23 -1.25
CA VAL A 188 10.46 10.56 -1.84
C VAL A 188 9.10 11.13 -1.44
N ARG A 189 8.06 10.30 -1.40
CA ARG A 189 6.71 10.73 -0.97
C ARG A 189 6.58 10.92 0.54
N GLY A 190 7.46 10.33 1.34
CA GLY A 190 7.50 10.53 2.79
C GLY A 190 8.24 11.80 3.21
N LEU A 191 9.27 12.20 2.47
CA LEU A 191 10.12 13.36 2.79
C LEU A 191 9.35 14.66 3.07
N PRO A 192 8.36 15.07 2.24
CA PRO A 192 7.67 16.33 2.47
C PRO A 192 6.89 16.37 3.79
N VAL A 193 6.41 15.22 4.27
CA VAL A 193 5.72 15.12 5.57
C VAL A 193 6.69 15.43 6.71
N VAL A 194 7.93 14.95 6.62
CA VAL A 194 8.96 15.17 7.64
C VAL A 194 9.53 16.58 7.57
N ILE A 195 9.79 17.09 6.37
CA ILE A 195 10.34 18.43 6.16
C ILE A 195 9.41 19.50 6.75
N GLU A 196 8.11 19.40 6.46
CA GLU A 196 7.12 20.38 6.91
C GLU A 196 6.57 20.07 8.31
N ALA A 197 7.02 18.99 8.96
CA ALA A 197 6.69 18.69 10.35
C ALA A 197 7.18 19.78 11.31
N LYS A 198 8.27 20.46 10.99
CA LYS A 198 8.82 21.53 11.83
C LYS A 198 7.81 22.66 12.08
N TYR A 199 7.02 23.01 11.05
CA TYR A 199 5.98 24.04 11.15
C TYR A 199 4.83 23.67 12.11
N LEU A 200 4.58 22.38 12.35
CA LEU A 200 3.59 21.94 13.35
C LEU A 200 4.06 22.17 14.79
N PHE A 201 5.37 22.06 15.02
CA PHE A 201 5.95 22.22 16.35
C PHE A 201 6.25 23.68 16.68
N GLU A 202 6.57 24.50 15.68
CA GLU A 202 6.76 25.95 15.85
C GLU A 202 5.46 26.66 16.26
N LYS A 203 4.32 26.27 15.66
CA LYS A 203 3.01 26.89 15.94
C LYS A 203 2.45 26.64 17.35
N LYS A 204 3.11 25.78 18.15
CA LYS A 204 2.73 25.46 19.54
C LYS A 204 3.38 26.42 20.56
N ASN A 205 4.36 27.20 20.13
CA ASN A 205 5.11 28.12 21.00
C ASN A 205 4.61 29.57 20.98
N ASP A 206 3.53 29.84 20.24
CA ASP A 206 2.77 31.11 20.25
C ASP A 206 1.42 30.90 20.95
#